data_AF-A0A1Y4V5B9-F1
#
_entry.id   AF-A0A1Y4V5B9-F1
#
_cell.length_a   1.000
_cell.length_b   1.000
_cell.length_c   1.000
_cell.angle_alpha   90.00
_cell.angle_beta   90.00
_cell.angle_gamma   90.00
#
_symmetry.space_group_name_H-M   'P 1'
#
loop_
_entity.id
_entity.type
_entity.pdbx_description
1 polymer ?
#
loop_
_entity_poly.entity_id
_entity_poly.type
_entity_poly.pdbx_seq_one_letter_code
_entity_poly.pdbx_strand_id
1 'polypeptide(L)'
;MMYMTNLSDLLFSNKELTSGMIVGSRLVKELEIYGFIPYTENTNSIPLDIRLGIITSDRFVYSAVQSSSLLDEPPKKQHVVFPIYRKLLCDNMEHDLLLENLYVCSLKANYYYKEFRNKKQVHFQHLKKASPQISVDDSLQIHYKTLPKEILMYKKISYSIDCVSAVAPCFLVVCRFINSVTGGISYTIYPPEDLFPLSK
;
A
#
# COMPACT_ATOMS: atom_id res chain seq x y z
N MET A 1 16.79 12.24 -25.97
CA MET A 1 15.51 11.67 -25.46
C MET A 1 15.57 11.79 -23.95
N MET A 2 14.88 12.76 -23.34
CA MET A 2 14.85 12.87 -21.87
C MET A 2 14.06 11.66 -21.35
N TYR A 3 14.70 10.81 -20.56
CA TYR A 3 13.98 9.80 -19.78
C TYR A 3 13.06 10.54 -18.83
N MET A 4 11.74 10.45 -19.04
CA MET A 4 10.78 10.93 -18.06
C MET A 4 10.87 10.02 -16.84
N THR A 5 11.40 10.54 -15.74
CA THR A 5 11.43 9.85 -14.44
C THR A 5 10.00 9.55 -14.01
N ASN A 6 9.62 8.28 -13.90
CA ASN A 6 8.31 7.89 -13.37
C ASN A 6 8.27 7.97 -11.83
N LEU A 7 7.11 7.76 -11.20
CA LEU A 7 7.00 7.83 -9.75
C LEU A 7 7.82 6.76 -9.00
N SER A 8 7.98 5.58 -9.61
CA SER A 8 8.81 4.50 -9.06
C SER A 8 10.26 4.96 -8.98
N ASP A 9 10.83 5.41 -10.10
CA ASP A 9 12.18 5.97 -10.19
C ASP A 9 12.37 7.15 -9.22
N LEU A 10 11.35 8.01 -9.10
CA LEU A 10 11.38 9.16 -8.22
C LEU A 10 11.53 8.72 -6.75
N LEU A 11 10.68 7.81 -6.27
CA LEU A 11 10.71 7.29 -4.90
C LEU A 11 12.06 6.64 -4.59
N PHE A 12 12.55 5.76 -5.48
CA PHE A 12 13.81 5.03 -5.29
C PHE A 12 15.08 5.88 -5.47
N SER A 13 14.94 7.13 -5.94
CA SER A 13 16.01 8.15 -5.89
C SER A 13 16.12 8.85 -4.52
N ASN A 14 15.67 8.19 -3.45
CA ASN A 14 15.57 8.70 -2.07
C ASN A 14 14.68 9.94 -1.94
N LYS A 15 13.60 10.01 -2.72
CA LYS A 15 12.59 11.06 -2.56
C LYS A 15 11.35 10.50 -1.88
N GLU A 16 10.54 11.40 -1.34
CA GLU A 16 9.23 11.06 -0.82
C GLU A 16 8.15 11.29 -1.87
N LEU A 17 7.06 10.52 -1.77
CA LEU A 17 5.83 10.77 -2.52
C LEU A 17 4.72 11.13 -1.54
N THR A 18 3.91 12.13 -1.89
CA THR A 18 2.81 12.60 -1.04
C THR A 18 1.52 12.74 -1.85
N SER A 19 0.38 12.54 -1.17
CA SER A 19 -0.93 12.88 -1.73
C SER A 19 -1.00 14.39 -2.01
N GLY A 20 -1.64 14.77 -3.10
CA GLY A 20 -1.72 16.14 -3.59
C GLY A 20 -0.72 16.48 -4.70
N MET A 21 0.27 15.60 -4.94
CA MET A 21 1.17 15.75 -6.10
C MET A 21 0.38 15.63 -7.41
N ILE A 22 0.72 16.48 -8.38
CA ILE A 22 0.13 16.46 -9.71
C ILE A 22 0.99 15.58 -10.63
N VAL A 23 0.33 14.65 -11.31
CA VAL A 23 0.95 13.65 -12.16
C VAL A 23 0.21 13.53 -13.48
N GLY A 24 0.93 13.10 -14.52
CA GLY A 24 0.39 12.73 -15.80
C GLY A 24 0.55 11.25 -16.04
N SER A 25 -0.28 10.70 -16.91
CA SER A 25 -0.09 9.39 -17.53
C SER A 25 -0.03 9.55 -19.05
N ARG A 26 0.20 8.46 -19.77
CA ARG A 26 0.18 8.49 -21.25
C ARG A 26 -1.15 8.96 -21.84
N LEU A 27 -2.28 8.66 -21.19
CA LEU A 27 -3.62 8.95 -21.70
C LEU A 27 -4.28 10.16 -21.03
N VAL A 28 -3.97 10.42 -19.77
CA VAL A 28 -4.54 11.52 -19.00
C VAL A 28 -3.43 12.49 -18.63
N LYS A 29 -3.55 13.72 -19.13
CA LYS A 29 -2.50 14.73 -18.97
C LYS A 29 -2.30 15.17 -17.53
N GLU A 30 -3.37 15.24 -16.74
CA GLU A 30 -3.33 15.80 -15.39
C GLU A 30 -4.25 15.03 -14.44
N LEU A 31 -3.65 14.54 -13.37
CA LEU A 31 -4.27 13.79 -12.28
C LEU A 31 -3.64 14.26 -10.96
N GLU A 32 -4.41 14.22 -9.89
CA GLU A 32 -3.89 14.43 -8.54
C GLU A 32 -3.73 13.08 -7.84
N ILE A 33 -2.58 12.85 -7.21
CA ILE A 33 -2.39 11.68 -6.34
C ILE A 33 -3.31 11.84 -5.12
N TYR A 34 -4.32 10.99 -5.02
CA TYR A 34 -5.16 10.90 -3.84
C TYR A 34 -4.44 10.16 -2.70
N GLY A 35 -3.73 9.07 -3.02
CA GLY A 35 -2.99 8.30 -2.03
C GLY A 35 -2.38 7.03 -2.61
N PHE A 36 -1.91 6.15 -1.73
CA PHE A 36 -1.12 4.99 -2.08
C PHE A 36 -1.66 3.72 -1.43
N ILE A 37 -1.64 2.62 -2.14
CA ILE A 37 -2.08 1.31 -1.65
C ILE A 37 -0.85 0.39 -1.54
N PRO A 38 -0.61 -0.26 -0.39
CA PRO A 38 0.46 -1.23 -0.25
C PRO A 38 0.17 -2.44 -1.13
N TYR A 39 1.18 -2.84 -1.90
CA TYR A 39 1.06 -3.90 -2.90
C TYR A 39 2.18 -4.92 -2.79
N THR A 40 1.86 -6.17 -3.13
CA THR A 40 2.83 -7.24 -3.30
C THR A 40 2.37 -8.09 -4.48
N GLU A 41 3.30 -8.43 -5.36
CA GLU A 41 3.01 -9.15 -6.61
C GLU A 41 2.42 -10.56 -6.36
N ASN A 42 2.66 -11.13 -5.17
CA ASN A 42 2.34 -12.53 -4.86
C ASN A 42 0.96 -12.75 -4.21
N THR A 43 0.16 -11.71 -3.93
CA THR A 43 -1.16 -11.90 -3.29
C THR A 43 -2.27 -11.17 -4.03
N ASN A 44 -3.31 -11.90 -4.45
CA ASN A 44 -4.58 -11.40 -4.98
C ASN A 44 -4.43 -10.08 -5.73
N SER A 45 -4.07 -10.17 -7.01
CA SER A 45 -3.91 -9.03 -7.92
C SER A 45 -5.03 -8.03 -7.67
N ILE A 46 -4.65 -6.84 -7.21
CA ILE A 46 -5.58 -5.71 -7.16
C ILE A 46 -6.00 -5.50 -8.61
N PRO A 47 -7.30 -5.64 -8.97
CA PRO A 47 -7.71 -5.30 -10.30
C PRO A 47 -7.40 -3.83 -10.52
N LEU A 48 -6.55 -3.54 -11.50
CA LEU A 48 -6.28 -2.16 -11.93
C LEU A 48 -7.54 -1.52 -12.53
N ASP A 49 -8.56 -2.33 -12.88
CA ASP A 49 -9.89 -1.82 -13.22
C ASP A 49 -10.69 -1.46 -11.96
N ILE A 50 -10.76 -0.16 -11.72
CA ILE A 50 -11.47 0.42 -10.59
C ILE A 50 -12.98 0.22 -10.62
N ARG A 51 -13.56 -0.12 -11.77
CA ARG A 51 -15.00 -0.44 -11.87
C ARG A 51 -15.41 -1.61 -10.98
N LEU A 52 -14.44 -2.40 -10.54
CA LEU A 52 -14.64 -3.54 -9.64
C LEU A 52 -14.52 -3.16 -8.15
N GLY A 53 -14.22 -1.90 -7.82
CA GLY A 53 -14.00 -1.44 -6.45
C GLY A 53 -14.56 -0.05 -6.12
N ILE A 54 -14.58 0.25 -4.82
CA ILE A 54 -15.05 1.49 -4.21
C ILE A 54 -13.87 2.12 -3.49
N ILE A 55 -13.61 3.40 -3.77
CA ILE A 55 -12.66 4.23 -3.01
C ILE A 55 -13.44 5.06 -1.99
N THR A 56 -12.96 5.02 -0.76
CA THR A 56 -13.43 5.82 0.36
C THR A 56 -12.29 6.73 0.86
N SER A 57 -12.54 7.47 1.94
CA SER A 57 -11.57 8.42 2.50
C SER A 57 -10.24 7.79 2.92
N ASP A 58 -10.22 6.52 3.31
CA ASP A 58 -9.05 5.85 3.90
C ASP A 58 -8.81 4.45 3.35
N ARG A 59 -9.68 3.97 2.43
CA ARG A 59 -9.68 2.58 1.98
C ARG A 59 -10.11 2.43 0.54
N PHE A 60 -9.55 1.42 -0.12
CA PHE A 60 -10.05 0.82 -1.35
C PHE A 60 -10.67 -0.54 -1.03
N VAL A 61 -11.86 -0.82 -1.53
CA VAL A 61 -12.58 -2.08 -1.33
C VAL A 61 -12.98 -2.63 -2.69
N TYR A 62 -12.65 -3.88 -3.00
CA TYR A 62 -13.14 -4.53 -4.22
C TYR A 62 -13.72 -5.90 -3.92
N SER A 63 -14.64 -6.35 -4.78
CA SER A 63 -15.24 -7.68 -4.68
C SER A 63 -14.40 -8.66 -5.47
N ALA A 64 -13.65 -9.52 -4.79
CA ALA A 64 -12.97 -10.65 -5.41
C ALA A 64 -13.94 -11.84 -5.53
N VAL A 65 -13.88 -12.53 -6.66
CA VAL A 65 -14.58 -13.79 -6.86
C VAL A 65 -13.59 -14.90 -6.56
N GLN A 66 -13.79 -15.64 -5.47
CA GLN A 66 -12.96 -16.80 -5.19
C GLN A 66 -13.44 -17.94 -6.07
N SER A 67 -12.59 -18.41 -6.99
CA SER A 67 -12.87 -19.65 -7.72
C SER A 67 -12.85 -20.80 -6.71
N SER A 68 -13.97 -21.48 -6.52
CA SER A 68 -13.97 -22.73 -5.77
C SER A 68 -13.14 -23.76 -6.56
N SER A 69 -12.25 -24.47 -5.88
CA SER A 69 -11.56 -25.63 -6.45
C SER A 69 -12.49 -26.84 -6.61
N LEU A 70 -13.69 -26.77 -6.03
CA LEU A 70 -14.75 -27.76 -6.14
C LEU A 70 -15.75 -27.27 -7.19
N LEU A 71 -15.94 -28.09 -8.23
CA LEU A 71 -16.78 -27.83 -9.40
C LEU A 71 -18.25 -27.51 -9.06
N ASP A 72 -18.69 -27.78 -7.83
CA ASP A 72 -20.10 -27.72 -7.42
C ASP A 72 -20.45 -26.60 -6.42
N GLU A 73 -19.49 -25.78 -5.97
CA GLU A 73 -19.81 -24.62 -5.11
C GLU A 73 -19.96 -23.34 -5.93
N PRO A 74 -21.03 -22.54 -5.74
CA PRO A 74 -21.13 -21.23 -6.36
C PRO A 74 -19.97 -20.36 -5.86
N PRO A 75 -19.33 -19.59 -6.76
CA PRO A 75 -18.17 -18.80 -6.39
C PRO A 75 -18.53 -17.79 -5.29
N LYS A 76 -17.85 -17.88 -4.16
CA LYS A 76 -18.09 -16.99 -3.01
C LYS A 76 -17.48 -15.62 -3.31
N LYS A 77 -18.30 -14.58 -3.26
CA LYS A 77 -17.83 -13.20 -3.32
C LYS A 77 -17.17 -12.85 -1.99
N GLN A 78 -15.91 -12.44 -2.03
CA GLN A 78 -15.18 -11.95 -0.88
C GLN A 78 -14.81 -10.49 -1.10
N HIS A 79 -15.14 -9.64 -0.13
CA HIS A 79 -14.67 -8.26 -0.14
C HIS A 79 -13.23 -8.20 0.37
N VAL A 80 -12.35 -7.61 -0.42
CA VAL A 80 -10.96 -7.38 -0.06
C VAL A 80 -10.76 -5.89 0.16
N VAL A 81 -10.26 -5.55 1.34
CA VAL A 81 -10.02 -4.17 1.77
C VAL A 81 -8.52 -3.89 1.76
N PHE A 82 -8.14 -2.72 1.25
CA PHE A 82 -6.81 -2.15 1.38
C PHE A 82 -6.86 -0.74 1.97
N PRO A 83 -6.02 -0.44 2.97
CA PRO A 83 -5.86 0.94 3.45
C PRO A 83 -5.18 1.82 2.38
N ILE A 84 -5.56 3.10 2.36
CA ILE A 84 -4.94 4.14 1.54
C ILE A 84 -4.07 5.01 2.44
N TYR A 85 -2.80 5.17 2.05
CA TYR A 85 -1.81 5.99 2.71
C TYR A 85 -1.61 7.31 1.97
N ARG A 86 -1.12 8.33 2.69
CA ARG A 86 -0.99 9.70 2.19
C ARG A 86 0.45 10.09 1.87
N LYS A 87 1.42 9.32 2.34
CA LYS A 87 2.84 9.55 2.08
C LYS A 87 3.58 8.23 2.00
N LEU A 88 4.55 8.17 1.09
CA LEU A 88 5.55 7.13 0.96
C LEU A 88 6.94 7.72 1.22
N LEU A 89 7.77 6.94 1.89
CA LEU A 89 9.20 7.18 2.04
C LEU A 89 9.95 5.89 1.69
N CYS A 90 11.02 6.03 0.94
CA CYS A 90 11.96 4.95 0.67
C CYS A 90 13.36 5.51 0.95
N ASP A 91 14.05 4.94 1.92
CA ASP A 91 15.41 5.31 2.27
C ASP A 91 16.29 4.06 2.40
N ASN A 92 17.60 4.26 2.54
CA ASN A 92 18.55 3.17 2.65
C ASN A 92 18.73 2.68 4.11
N MET A 93 17.91 3.15 5.04
CA MET A 93 18.04 2.85 6.47
C MET A 93 17.13 1.68 6.86
N GLU A 94 17.58 0.92 7.85
CA GLU A 94 16.72 -0.03 8.56
C GLU A 94 16.03 0.68 9.71
N HIS A 95 14.74 0.44 9.87
CA HIS A 95 13.93 0.99 10.94
C HIS A 95 13.38 -0.13 11.79
N ASP A 96 13.34 0.10 13.09
CA ASP A 96 12.72 -0.82 14.03
C ASP A 96 11.32 -0.29 14.39
N LEU A 97 10.28 -0.97 13.90
CA LEU A 97 8.90 -0.49 13.96
C LEU A 97 8.03 -1.41 14.81
N LEU A 98 7.21 -0.82 15.67
CA LEU A 98 6.31 -1.57 16.54
C LEU A 98 5.22 -2.29 15.73
N LEU A 99 5.19 -3.62 15.78
CA LEU A 99 4.35 -4.45 14.89
C LEU A 99 2.85 -4.27 15.16
N GLU A 100 2.44 -3.96 16.39
CA GLU A 100 1.02 -3.76 16.74
C GLU A 100 0.36 -2.64 15.92
N ASN A 101 1.11 -1.58 15.61
CA ASN A 101 0.61 -0.42 14.87
C ASN A 101 0.89 -0.51 13.36
N LEU A 102 1.68 -1.50 12.93
CA LEU A 102 2.16 -1.64 11.57
C LEU A 102 1.33 -2.62 10.72
N TYR A 103 0.95 -2.20 9.51
CA TYR A 103 0.47 -3.10 8.46
C TYR A 103 1.63 -3.57 7.57
N VAL A 104 1.96 -4.85 7.62
CA VAL A 104 3.04 -5.47 6.83
C VAL A 104 2.41 -6.18 5.64
N CYS A 105 2.55 -5.61 4.45
CA CYS A 105 1.82 -6.09 3.26
C CYS A 105 2.16 -7.54 2.89
N SER A 106 3.43 -7.93 3.01
CA SER A 106 3.90 -9.30 2.73
C SER A 106 3.29 -10.35 3.65
N LEU A 107 2.86 -9.96 4.86
CA LEU A 107 2.26 -10.85 5.85
C LEU A 107 0.73 -10.87 5.78
N LYS A 108 0.09 -10.10 4.89
CA LYS A 108 -1.36 -9.96 4.80
C LYS A 108 -2.10 -11.31 4.76
N ALA A 109 -1.55 -12.32 4.08
CA ALA A 109 -2.19 -13.63 3.94
C ALA A 109 -1.98 -14.53 5.18
N ASN A 110 -0.97 -14.27 6.01
CA ASN A 110 -0.61 -15.11 7.15
C ASN A 110 -1.69 -15.07 8.25
N TYR A 111 -2.14 -16.25 8.67
CA TYR A 111 -3.20 -16.39 9.69
C TYR A 111 -2.81 -15.77 11.03
N TYR A 112 -1.63 -16.11 11.55
CA TYR A 112 -1.16 -15.63 12.86
C TYR A 112 -0.96 -14.12 12.89
N TYR A 113 -0.45 -13.55 11.80
CA TYR A 113 -0.33 -12.10 11.66
C TYR A 113 -1.69 -11.39 11.69
N LYS A 114 -2.70 -11.94 10.99
CA LYS A 114 -4.09 -11.42 11.03
C LYS A 114 -4.66 -11.46 12.45
N GLU A 115 -4.50 -12.58 13.15
CA GLU A 115 -4.99 -12.72 14.52
C GLU A 115 -4.29 -11.75 15.48
N PHE A 116 -2.96 -11.58 15.35
CA PHE A 116 -2.19 -10.61 16.11
C PHE A 116 -2.69 -9.17 15.88
N ARG A 117 -2.91 -8.77 14.63
CA ARG A 117 -3.45 -7.45 14.28
C ARG A 117 -4.87 -7.21 14.79
N ASN A 118 -5.64 -8.27 14.99
CA ASN A 118 -6.96 -8.23 15.62
C ASN A 118 -6.89 -8.25 17.15
N LYS A 119 -5.71 -7.99 17.74
CA LYS A 119 -5.46 -7.94 19.19
C LYS A 119 -5.76 -9.27 19.91
N LYS A 120 -5.66 -10.39 19.20
CA LYS A 120 -5.75 -11.72 19.80
C LYS A 120 -4.38 -12.20 20.22
N GLN A 121 -4.35 -13.06 21.24
CA GLN A 121 -3.11 -13.65 21.73
C GLN A 121 -2.54 -14.62 20.70
N VAL A 122 -1.29 -14.37 20.28
CA VAL A 122 -0.56 -15.20 19.32
C VAL A 122 0.83 -15.44 19.87
N HIS A 123 1.28 -16.69 19.83
CA HIS A 123 2.63 -17.03 20.28
C HIS A 123 3.67 -16.41 19.33
N PHE A 124 4.64 -15.67 19.87
CA PHE A 124 5.68 -14.98 19.09
C PHE A 124 6.37 -15.89 18.05
N GLN A 125 6.67 -17.14 18.43
CA GLN A 125 7.31 -18.10 17.53
C GLN A 125 6.52 -18.35 16.22
N HIS A 126 5.19 -18.23 16.22
CA HIS A 126 4.42 -18.33 14.99
C HIS A 126 4.61 -17.11 14.07
N LEU A 127 4.75 -15.92 14.67
CA LEU A 127 5.06 -14.69 13.93
C LEU A 127 6.50 -14.71 13.41
N LYS A 128 7.47 -15.12 14.23
CA LYS A 128 8.88 -15.24 13.82
C LYS A 128 9.08 -16.21 12.65
N LYS A 129 8.32 -17.31 12.60
CA LYS A 129 8.29 -18.23 11.46
C LYS A 129 7.72 -17.59 10.19
N ALA A 130 6.85 -16.59 10.32
CA ALA A 130 6.25 -15.90 9.18
C ALA A 130 7.20 -14.91 8.52
N SER A 131 8.06 -14.23 9.28
CA SER A 131 9.13 -13.39 8.73
C SER A 131 10.34 -13.30 9.66
N PRO A 132 11.57 -13.41 9.12
CA PRO A 132 12.79 -13.24 9.90
C PRO A 132 12.95 -11.80 10.43
N GLN A 133 12.28 -10.82 9.82
CA GLN A 133 12.30 -9.41 10.21
C GLN A 133 11.58 -9.13 11.53
N ILE A 134 10.77 -10.07 12.02
CA ILE A 134 10.06 -9.89 13.29
C ILE A 134 11.01 -10.17 14.46
N SER A 135 11.08 -9.27 15.43
CA SER A 135 11.90 -9.37 16.64
C SER A 135 11.06 -9.10 17.88
N VAL A 136 11.64 -9.34 19.06
CA VAL A 136 11.10 -8.92 20.35
C VAL A 136 12.19 -8.11 21.03
N ASP A 137 11.81 -6.98 21.62
CA ASP A 137 12.71 -6.13 22.39
C ASP A 137 12.76 -6.54 23.88
N ASP A 138 13.57 -5.87 24.68
CA ASP A 138 13.70 -6.15 26.12
C ASP A 138 12.40 -5.87 26.90
N SER A 139 11.51 -5.04 26.34
CA SER A 139 10.19 -4.70 26.90
C SER A 139 9.10 -5.70 26.53
N LEU A 140 9.45 -6.82 25.89
CA LEU A 140 8.53 -7.85 25.38
C LEU A 140 7.56 -7.36 24.29
N GLN A 141 7.85 -6.23 23.67
CA GLN A 141 7.12 -5.71 22.53
C GLN A 141 7.59 -6.41 21.26
N ILE A 142 6.65 -6.65 20.34
CA ILE A 142 6.95 -7.30 19.07
C ILE A 142 7.18 -6.23 18.01
N HIS A 143 8.31 -6.36 17.35
CA HIS A 143 8.86 -5.38 16.43
C HIS A 143 9.01 -5.98 15.03
N TYR A 144 9.04 -5.12 14.02
CA TYR A 144 9.38 -5.44 12.64
C TYR A 144 10.55 -4.57 12.20
N LYS A 145 11.67 -5.23 11.91
CA LYS A 145 12.86 -4.59 11.40
C LYS A 145 12.78 -4.49 9.88
N THR A 146 12.69 -3.29 9.34
CA THR A 146 12.57 -3.08 7.88
C THR A 146 13.85 -3.45 7.16
N LEU A 147 13.74 -3.80 5.88
CA LEU A 147 14.90 -3.91 4.98
C LEU A 147 15.27 -2.52 4.44
N PRO A 148 16.54 -2.31 4.04
CA PRO A 148 16.91 -1.13 3.26
C PRO A 148 16.03 -1.03 2.00
N LYS A 149 15.57 0.18 1.68
CA LYS A 149 14.67 0.49 0.56
C LYS A 149 13.27 -0.15 0.64
N GLU A 150 12.88 -0.69 1.79
CA GLU A 150 11.49 -1.09 2.01
C GLU A 150 10.61 0.17 2.09
N ILE A 151 9.45 0.14 1.43
CA ILE A 151 8.61 1.34 1.31
C ILE A 151 7.84 1.54 2.60
N LEU A 152 8.09 2.67 3.26
CA LEU A 152 7.39 3.10 4.47
C LEU A 152 6.18 3.94 4.09
N MET A 153 5.03 3.66 4.68
CA MET A 153 3.78 4.35 4.36
C MET A 153 3.12 4.98 5.59
N TYR A 154 2.61 6.20 5.40
CA TYR A 154 2.03 7.02 6.48
C TYR A 154 0.56 7.33 6.19
N LYS A 155 -0.32 7.18 7.18
CA LYS A 155 -1.75 7.52 7.04
C LYS A 155 -2.00 9.02 6.94
N LYS A 156 -1.08 9.84 7.43
CA LYS A 156 -1.09 11.30 7.36
C LYS A 156 0.27 11.75 6.84
N ILE A 157 0.35 12.97 6.31
CA ILE A 157 1.64 13.58 5.95
C ILE A 157 2.38 13.87 7.26
N SER A 158 3.30 13.00 7.64
CA SER A 158 4.14 13.08 8.83
C SER A 158 5.58 12.69 8.46
N TYR A 159 6.54 13.17 9.25
CA TYR A 159 7.97 12.90 9.08
C TYR A 159 8.55 12.11 10.26
N SER A 160 7.78 11.91 11.34
CA SER A 160 8.20 11.06 12.47
C SER A 160 8.08 9.59 12.07
N ILE A 161 9.17 8.84 12.29
CA ILE A 161 9.22 7.40 12.00
C ILE A 161 8.17 6.60 12.78
N ASP A 162 7.84 7.05 13.99
CA ASP A 162 6.80 6.44 14.84
C ASP A 162 5.40 6.54 14.23
N CYS A 163 5.21 7.41 13.22
CA CYS A 163 3.96 7.54 12.49
C CYS A 163 3.85 6.56 11.31
N VAL A 164 4.88 5.77 11.00
CA VAL A 164 4.80 4.74 9.96
C VAL A 164 3.70 3.76 10.32
N SER A 165 2.78 3.57 9.38
CA SER A 165 1.57 2.77 9.57
C SER A 165 1.55 1.54 8.68
N ALA A 166 2.40 1.47 7.66
CA ALA A 166 2.61 0.28 6.87
C ALA A 166 3.99 0.19 6.24
N VAL A 167 4.36 -1.04 5.89
CA VAL A 167 5.49 -1.38 5.03
C VAL A 167 5.04 -2.29 3.90
N ALA A 168 5.62 -2.09 2.72
CA ALA A 168 5.34 -2.92 1.56
C ALA A 168 6.55 -2.98 0.61
N PRO A 169 6.67 -4.08 -0.16
CA PRO A 169 7.70 -4.19 -1.19
C PRO A 169 7.38 -3.32 -2.42
N CYS A 170 6.10 -3.04 -2.67
CA CYS A 170 5.63 -2.26 -3.81
C CYS A 170 4.38 -1.46 -3.42
N PHE A 171 3.91 -0.59 -4.31
CA PHE A 171 2.75 0.26 -4.11
C PHE A 171 1.98 0.48 -5.41
N LEU A 172 0.68 0.74 -5.26
CA LEU A 172 -0.15 1.30 -6.32
C LEU A 172 -0.54 2.74 -5.96
N VAL A 173 -0.83 3.54 -6.98
CA VAL A 173 -1.18 4.95 -6.82
C VAL A 173 -2.66 5.12 -7.11
N VAL A 174 -3.39 5.66 -6.13
CA VAL A 174 -4.77 6.11 -6.30
C VAL A 174 -4.72 7.54 -6.80
N CYS A 175 -5.14 7.75 -8.04
CA CYS A 175 -5.27 9.07 -8.64
C CYS A 175 -6.74 9.51 -8.64
N ARG A 176 -6.97 10.82 -8.53
CA ARG A 176 -8.26 11.44 -8.78
C ARG A 176 -8.18 12.43 -9.93
N PHE A 177 -9.19 12.41 -10.78
CA PHE A 177 -9.47 13.43 -11.76
C PHE A 177 -10.63 14.28 -11.25
N ILE A 178 -10.45 15.60 -11.25
CA ILE A 178 -11.50 16.56 -10.90
C ILE A 178 -11.91 17.25 -12.20
N ASN A 179 -13.14 17.01 -12.64
CA ASN A 179 -13.69 17.69 -13.80
C ASN A 179 -13.85 19.19 -13.46
N SER A 180 -13.11 20.05 -14.16
CA SER A 180 -13.11 21.49 -13.92
C SER A 180 -14.44 22.18 -14.24
N VAL A 181 -15.28 21.56 -15.07
CA VAL A 181 -16.60 22.09 -15.47
C VAL A 181 -17.70 21.62 -14.53
N THR A 182 -17.74 20.33 -14.20
CA THR A 182 -18.84 19.75 -13.41
C THR A 182 -18.53 19.61 -11.92
N GLY A 183 -17.26 19.76 -11.52
CA GLY A 183 -16.78 19.43 -10.18
C GLY A 183 -16.78 17.93 -9.86
N GLY A 184 -17.16 17.07 -10.83
CA GLY A 184 -17.22 15.63 -10.65
C GLY A 184 -15.83 15.04 -10.39
N ILE A 185 -15.74 14.17 -9.38
CA ILE A 185 -14.50 13.49 -9.00
C ILE A 185 -14.57 12.04 -9.44
N SER A 186 -13.61 11.63 -10.25
CA SER A 186 -13.41 10.24 -10.66
C SER A 186 -12.09 9.73 -10.12
N TYR A 187 -12.03 8.48 -9.71
CA TYR A 187 -10.80 7.86 -9.23
C TYR A 187 -10.35 6.75 -10.18
N THR A 188 -9.03 6.55 -10.27
CA THR A 188 -8.40 5.45 -11.01
C THR A 188 -7.16 4.98 -10.25
N ILE A 189 -6.82 3.69 -10.33
CA ILE A 189 -5.61 3.13 -9.74
C ILE A 189 -4.60 2.88 -10.84
N TYR A 190 -3.36 3.30 -10.63
CA TYR A 190 -2.25 3.13 -11.57
C TYR A 190 -1.06 2.43 -10.92
N PRO A 191 -0.32 1.61 -11.68
CA PRO A 191 1.08 1.32 -11.38
C PRO A 191 1.90 2.62 -11.35
N PRO A 192 2.88 2.77 -10.45
CA PRO A 192 3.69 3.98 -10.36
C PRO A 192 4.56 4.23 -11.61
N GLU A 193 4.87 3.18 -12.38
CA GLU A 193 5.65 3.26 -13.63
C GLU A 193 4.89 3.98 -14.75
N ASP A 194 3.56 4.01 -14.68
CA ASP A 194 2.69 4.65 -15.67
C ASP A 194 2.46 6.16 -15.39
N LEU A 195 2.98 6.64 -14.26
CA LEU A 195 2.77 8.01 -13.79
C LEU A 195 4.07 8.80 -13.80
N PHE A 196 3.98 10.04 -14.31
CA PHE A 196 5.08 10.97 -14.39
C PHE A 196 4.73 12.23 -13.58
N PRO A 197 5.64 12.71 -12.71
CA PRO A 197 5.44 13.96 -12.01
C PRO A 197 5.34 15.09 -13.03
N LEU A 198 4.28 15.89 -12.93
CA LEU A 198 4.19 17.15 -13.66
C LEU A 198 4.80 18.20 -12.73
N SER A 199 6.04 18.57 -12.99
CA SER A 199 6.68 19.68 -12.29
C SER A 199 5.79 20.93 -12.40
N LYS A 200 5.64 21.64 -11.28
CA LYS A 200 5.53 23.10 -11.34
C LYS A 200 6.94 23.67 -11.28
#